data_AF-A0A375HRA5-F1
#
_entry.id   AF-A0A375HRA5-F1
#
_cell.length_a   1.000
_cell.length_b   1.000
_cell.length_c   1.000
_cell.angle_alpha   90.00
_cell.angle_beta   90.00
_cell.angle_gamma   90.00
#
_symmetry.space_group_name_H-M   'P 1'
#
loop_
_entity.id
_entity.type
_entity.pdbx_description
1 polymer ?
#
loop_
_entity_poly.entity_id
_entity_poly.type
_entity_poly.pdbx_seq_one_letter_code
_entity_poly.pdbx_strand_id
1 'polypeptide(L)'
;MEPLSFEFVTVEEAKKILDGEPPVQAAPDWSELRRAPSPEDAALSDVAMRWLLSLPAAARPLVLCRRYPRIGNQLAALAANPAALHAFLVELLIDKRGGRQGFPEGIALELSRLHEYVVQQLPGASEAPGWPDLAD
;
A
#
# COMPACT_ATOMS: atom_id res chain seq x y z
N MET A 1 6.15 -27.23 -3.73
CA MET A 1 4.73 -26.86 -3.59
C MET A 1 4.08 -28.04 -2.90
N GLU A 2 3.76 -27.91 -1.61
CA GLU A 2 3.11 -29.00 -0.89
C GLU A 2 1.68 -29.17 -1.41
N PRO A 3 1.23 -30.40 -1.69
CA PRO A 3 -0.11 -30.65 -2.18
C PRO A 3 -1.13 -30.36 -1.08
N LEU A 4 -2.23 -29.68 -1.45
CA LEU A 4 -3.37 -29.51 -0.56
C LEU A 4 -3.93 -30.89 -0.20
N SER A 5 -3.96 -31.18 1.11
CA SER A 5 -4.55 -32.41 1.65
C SER A 5 -6.04 -32.19 1.88
N PHE A 6 -6.86 -33.13 1.43
CA PHE A 6 -8.28 -33.14 1.67
C PHE A 6 -8.64 -34.42 2.43
N GLU A 7 -9.51 -34.29 3.42
CA GLU A 7 -10.08 -35.40 4.18
C GLU A 7 -11.50 -35.69 3.67
N PHE A 8 -11.81 -36.96 3.44
CA PHE A 8 -13.16 -37.36 3.04
C PHE A 8 -14.07 -37.36 4.25
N VAL A 9 -15.09 -36.50 4.20
CA VAL A 9 -16.10 -36.38 5.26
C VAL A 9 -17.40 -37.03 4.78
N THR A 10 -18.15 -37.66 5.68
CA THR A 10 -19.43 -38.29 5.33
C THR A 10 -20.54 -37.27 5.07
N VAL A 11 -21.59 -37.68 4.35
CA VAL A 11 -22.74 -36.81 4.06
C VAL A 11 -23.50 -36.45 5.34
N GLU A 12 -23.62 -37.38 6.31
CA GLU A 12 -24.20 -37.08 7.62
C GLU A 12 -23.38 -36.04 8.40
N GLU A 13 -22.04 -36.12 8.37
CA GLU A 13 -21.17 -35.13 9.03
C GLU A 13 -21.25 -33.76 8.35
N ALA A 14 -21.22 -33.72 7.01
CA ALA A 14 -21.39 -32.49 6.24
C ALA A 14 -22.74 -31.82 6.55
N LYS A 15 -23.81 -32.63 6.63
CA LYS A 15 -25.15 -32.15 7.01
C LYS A 15 -25.20 -31.66 8.46
N LYS A 16 -24.51 -32.33 9.39
CA LYS A 16 -24.43 -31.90 10.79
C LYS A 16 -23.69 -30.57 10.98
N ILE A 17 -22.69 -30.28 10.14
CA ILE A 17 -22.01 -28.98 10.11
C ILE A 17 -22.92 -27.89 9.52
N LEU A 18 -23.73 -28.24 8.51
CA LEU A 18 -24.69 -27.33 7.89
C LEU A 18 -25.87 -26.99 8.82
N ASP A 19 -26.37 -27.98 9.56
CA ASP A 19 -27.53 -27.87 10.46
C ASP A 19 -27.14 -27.39 11.88
N GLY A 20 -25.85 -27.39 12.22
CA GLY A 20 -25.29 -27.01 13.52
C GLY A 20 -24.54 -25.68 13.51
N GLU A 21 -23.97 -25.31 14.65
CA GLU A 21 -23.02 -24.20 14.73
C GLU A 21 -21.67 -24.69 14.15
N PRO A 22 -21.06 -23.97 13.19
CA PRO A 22 -19.80 -24.41 12.60
C PRO A 22 -18.75 -24.59 13.70
N PRO A 23 -17.88 -25.63 13.61
CA PRO A 23 -16.80 -25.78 14.56
C PRO A 23 -16.02 -24.47 14.60
N VAL A 24 -15.86 -23.89 15.79
CA VAL A 24 -15.04 -22.70 16.02
C VAL A 24 -13.58 -23.10 15.79
N GLN A 25 -13.19 -23.17 14.52
CA GLN A 25 -11.79 -23.23 14.16
C GLN A 25 -11.21 -21.90 14.62
N ALA A 26 -10.35 -21.93 15.64
CA ALA A 26 -9.55 -20.78 16.01
C ALA A 26 -8.86 -20.30 14.73
N ALA A 27 -9.10 -19.04 14.35
CA ALA A 27 -8.48 -18.46 13.18
C ALA A 27 -6.96 -18.72 13.28
N PRO A 28 -6.34 -19.33 12.26
CA PRO A 28 -4.91 -19.62 12.32
C PRO A 28 -4.15 -18.34 12.65
N ASP A 29 -3.18 -18.44 13.55
CA ASP A 29 -2.37 -17.27 13.89
C ASP A 29 -1.43 -16.95 12.73
N TRP A 30 -1.89 -16.08 11.83
CA TRP A 30 -1.12 -15.58 10.70
C TRP A 30 0.05 -14.68 11.13
N SER A 31 0.28 -14.47 12.44
CA SER A 31 1.37 -13.65 12.95
C SER A 31 2.74 -14.16 12.58
N GLU A 32 2.93 -15.49 12.56
CA GLU A 32 4.22 -16.12 12.25
C GLU A 32 4.60 -16.04 10.76
N LEU A 33 3.61 -15.84 9.88
CA LEU A 33 3.83 -15.58 8.46
C LEU A 33 4.12 -14.11 8.17
N ARG A 34 3.98 -13.21 9.15
CA ARG A 34 4.36 -11.81 8.97
C ARG A 34 5.88 -11.70 8.95
N ARG A 35 6.37 -10.92 7.99
CA ARG A 35 7.79 -10.53 7.95
C ARG A 35 8.18 -9.93 9.30
N ALA A 36 9.28 -10.40 9.87
CA ALA A 36 9.85 -9.82 11.07
C ALA A 36 10.15 -8.32 10.87
N PRO A 37 9.96 -7.46 11.89
CA PRO A 37 10.28 -6.04 11.79
C PRO A 37 11.75 -5.87 11.43
N SER A 38 12.03 -5.12 10.36
CA SER A 38 13.40 -4.83 9.95
C SER A 38 13.86 -3.48 10.52
N PRO A 39 15.17 -3.20 10.57
CA PRO A 39 15.69 -1.87 10.92
C PRO A 39 15.12 -0.75 10.03
N GLU A 40 14.76 -1.07 8.78
CA GLU A 40 14.17 -0.14 7.81
C GLU A 40 12.73 0.26 8.16
N ASP A 41 12.06 -0.53 9.02
CA ASP A 41 10.75 -0.18 9.57
C ASP A 41 10.87 0.83 10.72
N ALA A 42 12.03 0.87 11.39
CA ALA A 42 12.27 1.69 12.58
C ALA A 42 12.95 3.03 12.28
N ALA A 43 13.70 3.15 11.17
CA ALA A 43 14.47 4.35 10.83
C ALA A 43 14.48 4.66 9.33
N LEU A 44 14.65 5.94 9.01
CA LEU A 44 14.89 6.39 7.63
C LEU A 44 16.30 6.00 7.20
N SER A 45 16.42 5.53 5.97
CA SER A 45 17.70 5.27 5.31
C SER A 45 18.38 6.57 4.87
N ASP A 46 19.69 6.52 4.66
CA ASP A 46 20.47 7.65 4.11
C ASP A 46 19.98 8.07 2.72
N VAL A 47 19.45 7.13 1.93
CA VAL A 47 18.84 7.42 0.63
C VAL A 47 17.57 8.25 0.82
N ALA A 48 16.71 7.86 1.76
CA ALA A 48 15.48 8.59 2.06
C ALA A 48 15.74 9.98 2.63
N MET A 49 16.75 10.12 3.48
CA MET A 49 17.17 11.41 4.02
C MET A 49 17.66 12.36 2.92
N ARG A 50 18.50 11.87 1.99
CA ARG A 50 18.97 12.66 0.84
C ARG A 50 17.83 13.05 -0.09
N TRP A 51 16.90 12.13 -0.37
CA TRP A 51 15.71 12.41 -1.16
C TRP A 51 14.81 13.48 -0.50
N LEU A 52 14.57 13.38 0.81
CA LEU A 52 13.81 14.42 1.53
C LEU A 52 14.43 15.81 1.41
N LEU A 53 15.76 15.90 1.43
CA LEU A 53 16.47 17.17 1.28
C LEU A 53 16.40 17.72 -0.15
N SER A 54 16.27 16.86 -1.17
CA SER A 54 16.14 17.29 -2.57
C SER A 54 14.76 17.84 -2.91
N LEU A 55 13.72 17.50 -2.12
CA LEU A 55 12.36 18.01 -2.34
C LEU A 55 12.24 19.51 -1.97
N PRO A 56 11.35 20.27 -2.64
CA PRO A 56 10.94 21.59 -2.19
C PRO A 56 10.31 21.54 -0.79
N ALA A 57 10.53 22.58 0.03
CA ALA A 57 10.07 22.60 1.42
C ALA A 57 8.55 22.34 1.57
N ALA A 58 7.74 22.84 0.63
CA ALA A 58 6.28 22.66 0.64
C ALA A 58 5.83 21.22 0.36
N ALA A 59 6.65 20.42 -0.31
CA ALA A 59 6.32 19.04 -0.72
C ALA A 59 7.01 17.97 0.15
N ARG A 60 7.74 18.37 1.20
CA ARG A 60 8.46 17.43 2.08
C ARG A 60 7.50 16.74 3.06
N PRO A 61 7.37 15.40 3.04
CA PRO A 61 6.51 14.67 3.96
C PRO A 61 7.23 14.37 5.30
N LEU A 62 7.49 15.41 6.10
CA LEU A 62 8.35 15.30 7.29
C LEU A 62 7.69 14.49 8.42
N VAL A 63 6.42 14.74 8.69
CA VAL A 63 5.68 14.06 9.77
C VAL A 63 5.45 12.60 9.38
N LEU A 64 5.09 12.33 8.13
CA LEU A 64 4.99 10.98 7.59
C LEU A 64 6.31 10.21 7.76
N CYS A 65 7.43 10.76 7.32
CA CYS A 65 8.73 10.09 7.40
C CYS A 65 9.18 9.84 8.85
N ARG A 66 8.80 10.73 9.78
CA ARG A 66 9.07 10.54 11.21
C ARG A 66 8.17 9.47 11.85
N ARG A 67 6.90 9.41 11.47
CA ARG A 67 5.89 8.51 12.09
C ARG A 67 5.86 7.12 11.44
N TYR A 68 6.16 7.06 10.15
CA TYR A 68 6.12 5.87 9.30
C TYR A 68 7.41 5.78 8.44
N PRO A 69 8.58 5.52 9.06
CA PRO A 69 9.87 5.51 8.34
C PRO A 69 9.89 4.55 7.15
N ARG A 70 9.24 3.38 7.26
CA ARG A 70 9.14 2.43 6.14
C ARG A 70 8.50 3.04 4.90
N ILE A 71 7.47 3.89 5.07
CA ILE A 71 6.78 4.52 3.94
C ILE A 71 7.70 5.56 3.32
N GLY A 72 8.38 6.36 4.15
CA GLY A 72 9.41 7.30 3.68
C GLY A 72 10.53 6.62 2.89
N ASN A 73 11.01 5.46 3.36
CA ASN A 73 12.01 4.65 2.68
C ASN A 73 11.49 4.13 1.32
N GLN A 74 10.25 3.64 1.28
CA GLN A 74 9.65 3.15 0.04
C GLN A 74 9.45 4.28 -0.97
N LEU A 75 8.99 5.46 -0.54
CA LEU A 75 8.86 6.64 -1.39
C LEU A 75 10.21 7.03 -2.01
N ALA A 76 11.26 7.07 -1.19
CA ALA A 76 12.61 7.38 -1.66
C ALA A 76 13.16 6.35 -2.64
N ALA A 77 12.92 5.06 -2.40
CA ALA A 77 13.32 3.99 -3.31
C ALA A 77 12.65 4.11 -4.69
N LEU A 78 11.41 4.59 -4.73
CA LEU A 78 10.65 4.80 -5.97
C LEU A 78 10.93 6.15 -6.64
N ALA A 79 11.61 7.08 -5.98
CA ALA A 79 11.78 8.45 -6.46
C ALA A 79 12.51 8.59 -7.80
N ALA A 80 13.34 7.61 -8.17
CA ALA A 80 14.01 7.58 -9.47
C ALA A 80 13.04 7.33 -10.65
N ASN A 81 11.83 6.81 -10.38
CA ASN A 81 10.79 6.58 -11.37
C ASN A 81 9.50 7.33 -10.96
N PRO A 82 9.28 8.54 -11.49
CA PRO A 82 8.11 9.37 -11.13
C PRO A 82 6.77 8.66 -11.32
N ALA A 83 6.62 7.81 -12.34
CA ALA A 83 5.39 7.06 -12.59
C ALA A 83 5.11 6.02 -11.50
N ALA A 84 6.15 5.31 -11.05
CA ALA A 84 6.02 4.34 -9.96
C ALA A 84 5.76 5.03 -8.61
N LEU A 85 6.43 6.15 -8.34
CA LEU A 85 6.18 6.97 -7.15
C LEU A 85 4.75 7.51 -7.14
N HIS A 86 4.26 8.01 -8.28
CA HIS A 86 2.89 8.48 -8.44
C HIS A 86 1.87 7.36 -8.17
N ALA A 87 2.04 6.19 -8.79
CA ALA A 87 1.16 5.05 -8.57
C ALA A 87 1.10 4.65 -7.09
N PHE A 88 2.25 4.61 -6.41
CA PHE A 88 2.31 4.29 -4.99
C PHE A 88 1.62 5.36 -4.11
N LEU A 89 1.77 6.65 -4.42
CA LEU A 89 1.07 7.72 -3.72
C LEU A 89 -0.45 7.61 -3.87
N VAL A 90 -0.93 7.28 -5.07
CA VAL A 90 -2.35 7.05 -5.34
C VAL A 90 -2.88 5.88 -4.49
N GLU A 91 -2.11 4.81 -4.32
CA GLU A 91 -2.49 3.69 -3.44
C GLU A 91 -2.53 4.05 -1.95
N LEU A 92 -1.71 5.01 -1.52
CA LEU A 92 -1.74 5.51 -0.14
C LEU A 92 -2.92 6.44 0.12
N LEU A 93 -3.32 7.23 -0.89
CA LEU A 93 -4.40 8.23 -0.78
C LEU A 93 -5.79 7.64 -1.03
N ILE A 94 -5.92 6.64 -1.90
CA ILE A 94 -7.20 6.04 -2.27
C ILE A 94 -7.37 4.69 -1.57
N ASP A 95 -8.33 4.59 -0.65
CA ASP A 95 -8.74 3.30 -0.10
C ASP A 95 -9.55 2.51 -1.14
N LYS A 96 -8.90 1.55 -1.80
CA LYS A 96 -9.54 0.64 -2.77
C LYS A 96 -10.17 -0.60 -2.12
N ARG A 97 -9.86 -0.89 -0.85
CA ARG A 97 -10.22 -2.17 -0.20
C ARG A 97 -11.38 -2.02 0.79
N GLY A 98 -11.61 -0.80 1.28
CA GLY A 98 -12.60 -0.53 2.30
C GLY A 98 -12.14 -1.00 3.68
N GLY A 99 -12.61 -0.33 4.73
CA GLY A 99 -12.35 -0.71 6.12
C GLY A 99 -11.00 -0.23 6.67
N ARG A 100 -10.26 0.66 5.99
CA ARG A 100 -9.08 1.32 6.57
C ARG A 100 -9.47 2.65 7.21
N GLN A 101 -8.83 2.96 8.34
CA GLN A 101 -9.02 4.25 9.03
C GLN A 101 -8.37 5.44 8.30
N GLY A 102 -7.55 5.18 7.27
CA GLY A 102 -6.79 6.20 6.56
C GLY A 102 -5.62 6.77 7.36
N PHE A 103 -5.03 7.85 6.86
CA PHE A 103 -4.00 8.61 7.57
C PHE A 103 -4.63 9.77 8.36
N PRO A 104 -4.01 10.21 9.46
CA PRO A 104 -4.36 11.48 10.10
C PRO A 104 -4.30 12.64 9.10
N GLU A 105 -5.15 13.65 9.28
CA GLU A 105 -5.30 14.79 8.35
C GLU A 105 -3.96 15.45 7.96
N GLY A 106 -3.08 15.73 8.95
CA GLY A 106 -1.79 16.36 8.67
C GLY A 106 -0.88 15.50 7.77
N ILE A 107 -0.97 14.18 7.87
CA ILE A 107 -0.20 13.24 7.06
C ILE A 107 -0.83 13.10 5.67
N ALA A 108 -2.17 13.06 5.59
CA ALA A 108 -2.87 13.09 4.32
C ALA A 108 -2.52 14.35 3.51
N LEU A 109 -2.46 15.52 4.16
CA LEU A 109 -2.06 16.78 3.53
C LEU A 109 -0.61 16.76 3.02
N GLU A 110 0.33 16.23 3.81
CA GLU A 110 1.71 16.03 3.34
C GLU A 110 1.78 15.13 2.10
N LEU A 111 1.02 14.03 2.10
CA LEU A 111 0.94 13.11 0.96
C LEU A 111 0.31 13.77 -0.27
N SER A 112 -0.75 14.57 -0.10
CA SER A 112 -1.37 15.32 -1.20
C SER A 112 -0.42 16.35 -1.83
N ARG A 113 0.30 17.13 -1.02
CA ARG A 113 1.29 18.10 -1.53
C ARG A 113 2.44 17.42 -2.26
N LEU A 114 2.90 16.28 -1.74
CA LEU A 114 3.91 15.48 -2.43
C LEU A 114 3.37 14.92 -3.75
N HIS A 115 2.13 14.43 -3.77
CA HIS A 115 1.48 13.92 -4.98
C HIS A 115 1.35 15.00 -6.05
N GLU A 116 0.90 16.21 -5.71
CA GLU A 116 0.85 17.35 -6.62
C GLU A 116 2.22 17.66 -7.23
N TYR A 117 3.28 17.69 -6.41
CA TYR A 117 4.65 17.91 -6.87
C TYR A 117 5.15 16.80 -7.81
N VAL A 118 4.78 15.55 -7.57
CA VAL A 118 5.16 14.41 -8.43
C VAL A 118 4.40 14.45 -9.75
N VAL A 119 3.11 14.80 -9.74
CA VAL A 119 2.30 14.92 -10.97
C VAL A 119 2.90 15.95 -11.93
N GLN A 120 3.42 17.07 -11.41
CA GLN A 120 4.08 18.10 -12.22
C GLN A 120 5.37 17.60 -12.91
N GLN A 121 5.97 16.50 -12.43
CA GLN A 121 7.18 15.91 -12.99
C GLN A 121 6.91 14.74 -13.94
N LEU A 122 5.66 14.28 -14.07
CA LEU A 122 5.32 13.18 -14.96
C LEU A 122 5.43 13.62 -16.42
N PRO A 123 6.21 12.92 -17.27
CA PRO A 123 6.16 13.13 -18.70
C PRO A 123 4.78 12.69 -19.21
N GLY A 124 4.06 13.58 -19.91
CA GLY A 124 2.78 13.24 -20.57
C GLY A 124 1.49 13.71 -19.90
N ALA A 125 1.51 14.49 -18.81
CA ALA A 125 0.29 15.18 -18.35
C ALA A 125 -0.28 16.18 -19.38
N SER A 126 0.52 16.54 -20.40
CA SER A 126 0.12 17.36 -21.56
C SER A 126 -0.25 16.53 -22.81
N GLU A 127 -0.07 15.21 -22.80
CA GLU A 127 -0.41 14.33 -23.94
C GLU A 127 -1.24 13.17 -23.41
N ALA A 128 -2.51 13.46 -23.12
CA ALA A 128 -3.50 12.39 -23.04
C ALA A 128 -3.52 11.67 -24.41
N PRO A 129 -3.37 10.34 -24.46
CA PRO A 129 -3.75 9.59 -25.64
C PRO A 129 -5.27 9.73 -25.73
N GLY A 130 -5.73 10.60 -26.65
CA GLY A 130 -7.12 10.64 -27.05
C GLY A 130 -7.52 9.23 -27.44
N TRP A 131 -8.47 8.65 -26.71
CA TRP A 131 -9.14 7.44 -27.15
C TRP A 131 -9.64 7.70 -28.57
N PRO A 132 -9.30 6.90 -29.59
CA PRO A 132 -9.90 7.08 -30.89
C PRO A 132 -11.41 6.88 -30.72
N ASP A 133 -12.14 7.94 -31.03
CA ASP A 133 -13.59 7.98 -31.09
C ASP A 133 -14.03 6.91 -32.08
N LEU A 134 -14.45 5.75 -31.58
CA LEU A 134 -15.10 4.72 -32.38
C LEU A 134 -16.54 5.16 -32.57
N ALA A 135 -16.72 6.08 -33.51
CA ALA A 135 -18.02 6.37 -34.10
C ALA A 135 -18.42 5.21 -35.02
N ASP A 136 -19.68 4.78 -34.85
CA ASP A 136 -20.39 3.68 -35.52
C ASP A 136 -20.38 3.72 -37.06
#